data_AF-A0A2V6X113-F1
#
_entry.id   AF-A0A2V6X113-F1
#
_cell.length_a   1.000
_cell.length_b   1.000
_cell.length_c   1.000
_cell.angle_alpha   90.00
_cell.angle_beta   90.00
_cell.angle_gamma   90.00
#
_symmetry.space_group_name_H-M   'P 1'
#
loop_
_entity.id
_entity.type
_entity.pdbx_description
1 polymer ?
#
loop_
_entity_poly.entity_id
_entity_poly.type
_entity_poly.pdbx_seq_one_letter_code
_entity_poly.pdbx_strand_id
1 'polypeptide(L)'
;MWKHLAVHARTNLDIRTETFVETRYGVDFKFDCWAVSVEYINRSRDSTGQSAEDEFRFSVHLLGLGNVLSSRLGTGVADSGPRFK
;
A
#
# COMPACT_ATOMS: atom_id res chain seq x y z
N MET A 1 15.07 18.91 10.66
CA MET A 1 13.61 19.12 10.49
C MET A 1 13.19 18.47 9.18
N TRP A 2 12.34 17.44 9.23
CA TRP A 2 12.02 16.58 8.08
C TRP A 2 10.92 17.22 7.22
N LYS A 3 11.26 18.26 6.44
CA LYS A 3 10.28 19.00 5.62
C LYS A 3 9.77 18.22 4.40
N HIS A 4 10.55 17.24 3.96
CA HIS A 4 10.29 16.44 2.75
C HIS A 4 9.69 15.08 3.06
N LEU A 5 9.46 14.76 4.34
CA LEU A 5 8.90 13.47 4.78
C LEU A 5 7.49 13.68 5.32
N ALA A 6 6.53 12.95 4.78
CA ALA A 6 5.23 12.76 5.41
C ALA A 6 5.04 11.27 5.73
N VAL A 7 4.51 10.99 6.91
CA VAL A 7 4.15 9.63 7.33
C VAL A 7 2.65 9.63 7.57
N HIS A 8 1.96 8.65 7.01
CA HIS A 8 0.52 8.47 7.21
C HIS A 8 0.20 7.04 7.61
N ALA A 9 -0.78 6.92 8.50
CA ALA A 9 -1.34 5.64 8.89
C ALA A 9 -2.86 5.75 8.88
N ARG A 10 -3.54 4.73 8.35
CA ARG A 10 -5.00 4.65 8.33
C ARG A 10 -5.43 3.25 8.72
N THR A 11 -6.16 3.15 9.81
CA THR A 11 -6.71 1.88 10.29
C THR A 11 -8.23 1.93 10.18
N ASN A 12 -8.82 0.91 9.58
CA ASN A 12 -10.26 0.73 9.52
C ASN A 12 -10.66 -0.41 10.46
N LEU A 13 -11.45 -0.07 11.48
CA LEU A 13 -11.93 -0.99 12.49
C LEU A 13 -13.43 -1.20 12.28
N ASP A 14 -13.86 -2.46 12.20
CA ASP A 14 -15.26 -2.79 12.31
C ASP A 14 -15.63 -2.95 13.79
N ILE A 15 -16.39 -1.99 14.32
CA ILE A 15 -16.83 -1.96 15.73
C ILE A 15 -17.82 -3.11 16.04
N ARG A 16 -18.53 -3.64 15.03
CA ARG A 16 -19.49 -4.74 15.24
C ARG A 16 -18.80 -6.07 15.51
N THR A 17 -17.67 -6.31 14.86
CA THR A 17 -16.93 -7.58 14.95
C THR A 17 -15.62 -7.46 15.72
N GLU A 18 -15.27 -6.24 16.16
CA GLU A 18 -13.97 -5.90 16.78
C GLU A 18 -12.77 -6.31 15.93
N THR A 19 -12.92 -6.37 14.60
CA THR A 19 -11.86 -6.77 13.67
C THR A 19 -11.27 -5.59 12.93
N PHE A 20 -9.96 -5.63 12.70
CA PHE A 20 -9.25 -4.68 11.85
C PHE A 20 -9.45 -5.05 10.39
N VAL A 21 -10.31 -4.36 9.67
CA VAL A 21 -10.64 -4.70 8.27
C VAL A 21 -9.46 -4.38 7.35
N GLU A 22 -8.85 -3.21 7.53
CA GLU A 22 -7.73 -2.77 6.71
C GLU A 22 -6.85 -1.79 7.48
N THR A 23 -5.55 -2.05 7.48
CA THR A 23 -4.56 -1.14 8.03
C THR A 23 -3.59 -0.74 6.94
N ARG A 24 -3.43 0.56 6.73
CA ARG A 24 -2.51 1.14 5.75
C ARG A 24 -1.46 1.97 6.46
N TYR A 25 -0.21 1.76 6.08
CA TYR A 25 0.94 2.54 6.53
C TYR A 25 1.65 3.08 5.31
N GLY A 26 1.96 4.36 5.28
CA GLY A 26 2.62 4.98 4.16
C GLY A 26 3.64 6.03 4.56
N VAL A 27 4.63 6.16 3.69
CA VAL A 27 5.69 7.15 3.80
C VAL A 27 5.84 7.82 2.45
N ASP A 28 5.76 9.15 2.45
CA ASP A 28 5.96 9.99 1.28
C ASP A 28 7.22 10.82 1.43
N PHE A 29 8.09 10.77 0.42
CA PHE A 29 9.21 11.67 0.23
C PHE A 29 8.87 12.66 -0.89
N LYS A 30 8.73 13.94 -0.57
CA LYS A 30 8.32 15.00 -1.51
C LYS A 30 9.43 16.03 -1.67
N PHE A 31 9.94 16.16 -2.88
CA PHE A 31 10.88 17.19 -3.31
C PHE A 31 10.21 18.10 -4.35
N ASP A 32 10.86 19.19 -4.72
CA ASP A 32 10.23 20.25 -5.54
C ASP A 32 9.74 19.78 -6.92
N CYS A 33 10.40 18.79 -7.54
CA CYS A 33 10.06 18.31 -8.89
C CYS A 33 9.67 16.83 -8.95
N TRP A 34 9.84 16.08 -7.86
CA TRP A 34 9.46 14.67 -7.81
C TRP A 34 9.09 14.22 -6.40
N ALA A 35 8.27 13.19 -6.32
CA ALA A 35 7.88 12.55 -5.08
C ALA A 35 7.94 11.03 -5.23
N VAL A 36 8.37 10.35 -4.17
CA VAL A 36 8.31 8.90 -4.05
C VAL A 36 7.45 8.55 -2.85
N SER A 37 6.57 7.57 -3.01
CA SER A 37 5.81 7.03 -1.90
C SER A 37 5.89 5.51 -1.84
N VAL A 38 5.87 5.02 -0.62
CA VAL A 38 5.76 3.61 -0.30
C VAL A 38 4.58 3.44 0.63
N GLU A 39 3.63 2.58 0.27
CA GLU A 39 2.47 2.25 1.08
C GLU A 39 2.38 0.74 1.27
N TYR A 40 2.22 0.33 2.52
CA TYR A 40 1.93 -1.04 2.92
C TYR A 40 0.47 -1.12 3.36
N ILE A 41 -0.27 -2.05 2.78
CA ILE A 41 -1.68 -2.29 3.05
C ILE A 41 -1.80 -3.71 3.56
N ASN A 42 -2.22 -3.85 4.82
CA ASN A 42 -2.59 -5.11 5.42
C ASN A 42 -4.12 -5.18 5.50
N ARG A 43 -4.71 -6.22 4.94
CA ARG A 43 -6.15 -6.49 5.03
C ARG A 43 -6.33 -7.70 5.91
N SER A 44 -7.18 -7.67 6.95
CA SER A 44 -7.36 -8.88 7.72
C SER A 44 -8.13 -9.94 6.92
N ARG A 45 -7.89 -11.21 7.29
CA ARG A 45 -8.55 -12.36 6.67
C ARG A 45 -10.06 -12.23 6.85
N ASP A 46 -10.78 -12.25 5.73
CA ASP A 46 -12.22 -12.40 5.80
C ASP A 46 -12.58 -13.79 6.34
N SER A 47 -13.65 -13.85 7.11
CA SER A 47 -14.28 -15.04 7.71
C SER A 47 -14.62 -16.16 6.71
N THR A 48 -14.51 -15.87 5.41
CA THR A 48 -14.74 -16.77 4.28
C THR A 48 -13.50 -17.57 3.86
N GLY A 49 -12.36 -17.42 4.54
CA GLY A 49 -11.15 -18.22 4.29
C GLY A 49 -10.30 -17.74 3.11
N GLN A 50 -10.61 -16.57 2.52
CA GLN A 50 -9.72 -15.92 1.56
C GLN A 50 -8.51 -15.34 2.31
N SER A 51 -7.31 -15.74 1.87
CA SER A 51 -6.04 -15.23 2.42
C SER A 51 -6.03 -13.71 2.38
N ALA A 52 -5.72 -13.11 3.54
CA ALA A 52 -5.38 -11.71 3.67
C ALA A 52 -4.26 -11.38 2.68
N GLU A 53 -4.59 -10.70 1.59
CA GLU A 53 -3.57 -10.25 0.65
C GLU A 53 -2.95 -8.97 1.20
N ASP A 54 -1.76 -9.10 1.79
CA ASP A 54 -0.92 -7.96 2.08
C ASP A 54 -0.37 -7.38 0.78
N GLU A 55 -0.31 -6.06 0.70
CA GLU A 55 0.04 -5.36 -0.52
C GLU A 55 1.04 -4.24 -0.26
N PHE A 56 2.10 -4.21 -1.06
CA PHE A 56 3.05 -3.12 -1.14
C PHE A 56 2.80 -2.31 -2.41
N ARG A 57 2.68 -1.01 -2.26
CA ARG A 57 2.61 -0.04 -3.35
C ARG A 57 3.84 0.84 -3.32
N PHE A 58 4.48 0.96 -4.47
CA PHE A 58 5.55 1.91 -4.72
C PHE A 58 5.09 2.85 -5.81
N SER A 59 5.20 4.15 -5.60
CA SER A 59 4.87 5.11 -6.66
C SER A 59 5.85 6.27 -6.75
N VAL A 60 6.09 6.73 -7.97
CA VAL A 60 6.98 7.85 -8.29
C VAL A 60 6.19 8.85 -9.12
N HIS A 61 6.09 10.07 -8.61
CA HIS A 61 5.36 11.17 -9.22
C HIS A 61 6.34 12.25 -9.62
N LEU A 62 6.23 12.77 -10.84
CA LEU A 62 6.89 14.02 -11.22
C LEU A 62 5.90 15.15 -11.01
N LEU A 63 6.22 16.08 -10.11
CA LEU A 63 5.30 17.15 -9.72
C LEU A 63 5.09 18.10 -10.92
N GLY A 64 3.85 18.12 -11.43
CA GLY A 64 3.48 18.84 -12.66
C GLY A 64 3.23 17.95 -13.90
N LEU A 65 3.66 16.69 -13.87
CA LEU A 65 3.46 15.71 -14.96
C LEU A 65 2.60 14.50 -14.53
N GLY A 66 2.46 14.26 -13.21
CA GLY A 66 1.64 13.19 -12.65
C GLY A 66 2.44 11.96 -12.24
N ASN A 67 1.75 10.84 -12.05
CA ASN A 67 2.37 9.57 -11.67
C ASN A 67 3.07 8.95 -12.88
N VAL A 68 4.39 8.78 -12.78
CA VAL A 68 5.21 8.27 -13.90
C VAL A 68 5.51 6.78 -13.71
N LEU A 69 5.48 6.29 -12.47
CA LEU A 69 5.69 4.88 -12.18
C LEU A 69 4.85 4.45 -10.98
N SER A 70 4.07 3.39 -11.14
CA SER A 70 3.32 2.74 -10.06
C SER A 70 3.56 1.24 -10.11
N SER A 71 4.01 0.67 -9.01
CA SER A 71 4.21 -0.77 -8.86
C SER A 71 3.43 -1.29 -7.65
N ARG A 72 2.69 -2.38 -7.87
CA ARG A 72 1.88 -3.05 -6.86
C ARG A 72 2.37 -4.48 -6.71
N LEU A 73 2.75 -4.85 -5.50
CA LEU A 73 3.21 -6.18 -5.12
C LEU A 73 2.24 -6.74 -4.08
N GLY A 74 1.43 -7.71 -4.46
CA GLY A 74 0.57 -8.45 -3.53
C GLY A 74 1.26 -9.74 -3.07
N THR A 75 1.21 -10.03 -1.77
CA THR A 75 1.74 -11.27 -1.18
C THR A 75 0.98 -12.53 -1.62
N GLY A 76 -0.24 -12.39 -2.18
CA GLY A 76 -0.97 -13.48 -2.85
C GLY A 76 -0.39 -13.91 -4.21
N VAL A 77 0.44 -13.06 -4.84
CA VAL A 77 1.07 -13.37 -6.13
C VAL A 77 2.38 -14.15 -5.96
N ALA A 78 3.04 -14.05 -4.80
CA ALA A 78 4.28 -14.78 -4.53
C ALA A 78 4.09 -16.30 -4.44
N ASP A 79 2.86 -16.77 -4.17
CA ASP A 79 2.49 -18.20 -4.16
C ASP A 79 1.92 -18.67 -5.52
N SER A 80 1.79 -17.77 -6.49
CA SER A 80 1.36 -18.08 -7.85
C SER A 80 2.58 -18.32 -8.74
N GLY A 81 3.08 -19.56 -8.77
CA GLY A 81 4.10 -19.99 -9.72
C GLY A 81 3.77 -19.57 -11.17
N PRO A 82 4.77 -19.49 -12.06
CA PRO A 82 4.62 -18.88 -13.40
C PRO A 82 3.48 -19.54 -14.17
N ARG A 83 2.37 -18.82 -14.35
CA ARG A 83 1.34 -19.18 -15.33
C ARG A 83 1.82 -18.77 -16.70
N PHE A 84 2.45 -19.71 -17.41
CA PHE A 84 2.60 -19.63 -18.85
C PHE A 84 1.21 -19.60 -19.48
N LYS A 85 1.00 -18.64 -20.37
CA LYS A 85 -0.22 -18.45 -21.15
C LYS A 85 -0.17 -19.30 -22.41
#